data_AF-A0A7H0IFE1-F1
#
_entry.id   AF-A0A7H0IFE1-F1
#
_cell.length_a   1.000
_cell.length_b   1.000
_cell.length_c   1.000
_cell.angle_alpha   90.00
_cell.angle_beta   90.00
_cell.angle_gamma   90.00
#
_symmetry.space_group_name_H-M   'P 1'
#
loop_
_entity.id
_entity.type
_entity.pdbx_description
1 polymer ?
#
loop_
_entity_poly.entity_id
_entity_poly.type
_entity_poly.pdbx_seq_one_letter_code
_entity_poly.pdbx_strand_id
1 'polypeptide(L)'
;MYDTPLYLARLDMYARFLTAVDAESHVVWHRQDGRYADEREAIDAVDRAYAATRAAFNPIDLEGTGPHKEARLLLEQLKALHRDGGENPDWKSFKAARETFVTAAKGCLEELRDE
;
A
#
# COMPACT_ATOMS: atom_id res chain seq x y z
N MET A 1 4.66 9.61 -28.47
CA MET A 1 3.26 10.00 -28.74
C MET A 1 2.55 9.69 -27.45
N TYR A 2 2.37 10.70 -26.58
CA TYR A 2 1.94 10.53 -25.19
C TYR A 2 0.87 9.43 -25.04
N ASP A 3 1.22 8.31 -24.42
CA ASP A 3 0.27 7.26 -24.07
C ASP A 3 -0.55 7.68 -22.84
N THR A 4 -1.30 8.77 -23.04
CA THR A 4 -2.11 9.42 -22.02
C THR A 4 -3.09 8.44 -21.37
N PRO A 5 -3.75 7.52 -22.11
CA PRO A 5 -4.57 6.47 -21.50
C PRO A 5 -3.79 5.56 -20.55
N LEU A 6 -2.61 5.06 -20.95
CA LEU A 6 -1.79 4.19 -20.10
C LEU A 6 -1.23 4.95 -18.88
N TYR A 7 -0.78 6.18 -19.07
CA TYR A 7 -0.34 7.06 -17.99
C TYR A 7 -1.42 7.23 -16.92
N LEU A 8 -2.65 7.58 -17.33
CA LEU A 8 -3.77 7.78 -16.41
C LEU A 8 -4.17 6.47 -15.72
N ALA A 9 -4.17 5.35 -16.44
CA ALA A 9 -4.48 4.03 -15.87
C ALA A 9 -3.46 3.63 -14.80
N ARG A 10 -2.15 3.81 -15.06
CA ARG A 10 -1.09 3.52 -14.09
C ARG A 10 -1.10 4.48 -12.91
N LEU A 11 -1.35 5.76 -13.15
CA LEU A 11 -1.48 6.77 -12.08
C LEU A 11 -2.60 6.39 -11.10
N ASP A 12 -3.78 6.06 -11.64
CA ASP A 12 -4.93 5.62 -10.84
C ASP A 12 -4.63 4.30 -10.11
N MET A 13 -4.02 3.32 -10.78
CA MET A 13 -3.62 2.06 -10.17
C MET A 13 -2.65 2.25 -8.99
N TYR A 14 -1.58 3.02 -9.17
CA TYR A 14 -0.60 3.29 -8.10
C TYR A 14 -1.22 4.09 -6.95
N ALA A 15 -2.07 5.07 -7.27
CA ALA A 15 -2.76 5.87 -6.25
C ALA A 15 -3.75 5.03 -5.42
N ARG A 16 -4.50 4.11 -6.06
CA ARG A 16 -5.40 3.18 -5.37
C ARG A 16 -4.66 2.27 -4.41
N PHE A 17 -3.53 1.70 -4.84
CA PHE A 17 -2.70 0.87 -3.98
C PHE A 17 -2.16 1.65 -2.79
N LEU A 18 -1.61 2.85 -3.01
CA LEU A 18 -1.11 3.69 -1.93
C LEU A 18 -2.20 4.08 -0.92
N THR A 19 -3.41 4.39 -1.42
CA THR A 19 -4.56 4.71 -0.57
C THR A 19 -4.96 3.52 0.30
N ALA A 20 -4.98 2.31 -0.26
CA ALA A 20 -5.31 1.11 0.49
C ALA A 20 -4.24 0.80 1.56
N VAL A 21 -2.96 0.93 1.21
CA VAL A 21 -1.83 0.79 2.15
C VAL A 21 -1.94 1.78 3.32
N ASP A 22 -2.22 3.05 3.02
CA ASP A 22 -2.35 4.07 4.05
C ASP A 22 -3.56 3.76 4.97
N ALA A 23 -4.68 3.30 4.41
CA ALA A 23 -5.86 2.89 5.18
C ALA A 23 -5.58 1.68 6.10
N GLU A 24 -4.85 0.67 5.63
CA GLU A 24 -4.46 -0.48 6.46
C GLU A 24 -3.49 -0.06 7.57
N SER A 25 -2.53 0.83 7.28
CA SER A 25 -1.63 1.36 8.30
C SER A 25 -2.39 2.14 9.38
N HIS A 26 -3.48 2.84 9.03
CA HIS A 26 -4.34 3.52 9.98
C HIS A 26 -5.08 2.55 10.92
N VAL A 27 -5.47 1.36 10.43
CA VAL A 27 -6.05 0.30 11.27
C VAL A 27 -5.05 -0.16 12.33
N VAL A 28 -3.77 -0.36 11.96
CA VAL A 28 -2.71 -0.69 12.93
C VAL A 28 -2.57 0.42 13.96
N TRP A 29 -2.55 1.68 13.52
CA TRP A 29 -2.43 2.81 14.43
C TRP A 29 -3.63 2.93 15.38
N HIS A 30 -4.86 2.76 14.89
CA HIS A 30 -6.07 2.73 15.72
C HIS A 30 -6.03 1.61 16.76
N ARG A 31 -5.49 0.44 16.39
CA ARG A 31 -5.31 -0.69 17.30
C ARG A 31 -4.28 -0.35 18.39
N GLN A 32 -3.15 0.23 18.02
CA GLN A 32 -2.11 0.68 18.96
C GLN A 32 -2.64 1.75 19.93
N ASP A 33 -3.50 2.66 19.45
CA ASP A 33 -4.11 3.74 20.25
C ASP A 33 -5.35 3.27 21.04
N GLY A 34 -5.71 1.98 20.98
CA GLY A 34 -6.85 1.42 21.73
C GLY A 34 -8.21 1.97 21.30
N ARG A 35 -8.38 2.33 20.02
CA ARG A 35 -9.60 2.98 19.50
C ARG A 35 -10.75 2.04 19.16
N TYR A 36 -10.51 0.74 19.15
CA TYR A 36 -11.55 -0.26 18.92
C TYR A 36 -12.28 -0.57 20.23
N ALA A 37 -13.60 -0.77 20.16
CA ALA A 37 -14.41 -1.08 21.32
C ALA A 37 -14.08 -2.47 21.90
N ASP A 38 -13.73 -3.42 21.03
CA ASP A 38 -13.30 -4.76 21.40
C ASP A 38 -12.35 -5.38 20.36
N GLU A 39 -11.79 -6.54 20.71
CA GLU A 39 -10.86 -7.29 19.86
C GLU A 39 -11.51 -7.75 18.54
N ARG A 40 -12.82 -8.01 18.54
CA ARG A 40 -13.53 -8.45 17.34
C ARG A 40 -13.63 -7.34 16.31
N GLU A 41 -13.94 -6.13 16.75
CA GLU A 41 -13.96 -4.95 15.88
C GLU A 41 -12.58 -4.69 15.26
N ALA A 42 -11.52 -4.86 16.06
CA ALA A 42 -10.14 -4.73 15.57
C ALA A 42 -9.82 -5.78 14.50
N ILE A 43 -10.19 -7.05 14.71
CA ILE A 43 -9.99 -8.12 13.72
C ILE A 43 -10.78 -7.82 12.43
N ASP A 44 -12.06 -7.48 12.54
CA ASP A 44 -12.91 -7.18 11.39
C ASP A 44 -12.37 -5.98 10.59
N ALA A 45 -11.77 -4.98 11.25
CA ALA A 45 -11.13 -3.86 10.58
C ALA A 45 -9.85 -4.28 9.83
N VAL A 46 -9.02 -5.13 10.43
CA VAL A 46 -7.82 -5.70 9.79
C VAL A 46 -8.19 -6.51 8.56
N ASP A 47 -9.17 -7.41 8.66
CA ASP A 47 -9.58 -8.27 7.54
C ASP A 47 -10.09 -7.46 6.34
N ARG A 48 -10.90 -6.42 6.61
CA ARG A 48 -11.38 -5.52 5.56
C ARG A 48 -10.24 -4.74 4.90
N ALA A 49 -9.33 -4.20 5.69
CA ALA A 49 -8.20 -3.43 5.19
C ALA A 49 -7.25 -4.32 4.37
N TYR A 50 -6.89 -5.50 4.89
CA TYR A 50 -6.09 -6.49 4.19
C TYR A 50 -6.70 -6.89 2.84
N ALA A 51 -8.01 -7.17 2.80
CA ALA A 51 -8.69 -7.51 1.56
C ALA A 51 -8.64 -6.36 0.53
N ALA A 52 -8.84 -5.12 0.98
CA ALA A 52 -8.77 -3.94 0.12
C ALA A 52 -7.35 -3.73 -0.44
N THR A 53 -6.32 -3.84 0.40
CA THR A 53 -4.92 -3.70 -0.02
C THR A 53 -4.52 -4.80 -1.00
N ARG A 54 -4.91 -6.06 -0.76
CA ARG A 54 -4.63 -7.15 -1.71
C ARG A 54 -5.36 -6.94 -3.03
N ALA A 55 -6.61 -6.50 -3.00
CA ALA A 55 -7.35 -6.18 -4.22
C ALA A 55 -6.68 -5.05 -5.03
N ALA A 56 -6.15 -4.03 -4.37
CA ALA A 56 -5.44 -2.93 -5.02
C ALA A 56 -4.03 -3.30 -5.51
N PHE A 57 -3.39 -4.29 -4.87
CA PHE A 57 -2.10 -4.83 -5.32
C PHE A 57 -2.21 -5.74 -6.55
N ASN A 58 -3.29 -6.52 -6.67
CA ASN A 58 -3.44 -7.51 -7.73
C ASN A 58 -3.21 -6.94 -9.16
N PRO A 59 -3.72 -5.75 -9.54
CA PRO A 59 -3.42 -5.16 -10.84
C PRO A 59 -1.92 -4.88 -11.07
N ILE A 60 -1.20 -4.40 -10.04
CA ILE A 60 0.25 -4.15 -10.10
C ILE A 60 1.00 -5.49 -10.24
N ASP A 61 0.57 -6.52 -9.52
CA ASP A 61 1.15 -7.87 -9.62
C ASP A 61 0.93 -8.51 -10.99
N LEU A 62 -0.28 -8.33 -11.55
CA LEU A 62 -0.64 -8.84 -12.87
C LEU A 62 0.08 -8.11 -14.00
N GLU A 63 0.27 -6.79 -13.89
CA GLU A 63 1.04 -6.02 -14.87
C GLU A 63 2.51 -6.46 -14.88
N GLY A 64 3.07 -6.81 -13.71
CA GLY A 64 4.42 -7.36 -13.57
C GLY A 64 5.54 -6.39 -13.98
N THR A 65 5.22 -5.12 -14.20
CA THR A 65 6.15 -4.03 -14.52
C THR A 65 5.90 -2.84 -13.60
N GLY A 66 6.73 -1.79 -13.71
CA GLY A 66 6.63 -0.63 -12.84
C GLY A 66 7.12 -0.90 -11.41
N PRO A 67 6.54 -0.26 -10.37
CA PRO A 67 6.98 -0.32 -8.98
C PRO A 67 6.54 -1.63 -8.26
N HIS A 68 6.56 -2.75 -8.98
CA HIS A 68 6.07 -4.05 -8.51
C HIS A 68 6.80 -4.55 -7.26
N LYS A 69 8.13 -4.47 -7.27
CA LYS A 69 8.98 -4.96 -6.17
C LYS A 69 8.76 -4.12 -4.92
N GLU A 70 8.63 -2.82 -5.09
CA GLU A 70 8.38 -1.84 -4.04
C GLU A 70 6.97 -2.00 -3.47
N ALA A 71 5.97 -2.27 -4.31
CA ALA A 71 4.62 -2.58 -3.86
C ALA A 71 4.59 -3.86 -3.02
N ARG A 72 5.32 -4.89 -3.44
CA ARG A 72 5.45 -6.14 -2.67
C ARG A 72 6.18 -5.91 -1.35
N LEU A 73 7.22 -5.09 -1.33
CA LEU A 73 7.90 -4.71 -0.10
C LEU A 73 6.94 -3.99 0.87
N LEU A 74 6.09 -3.10 0.37
CA LEU A 74 5.06 -2.43 1.17
C LEU A 74 4.08 -3.41 1.83
N LEU A 75 3.66 -4.46 1.13
CA LEU A 75 2.83 -5.51 1.71
C LEU A 75 3.53 -6.26 2.84
N GLU A 76 4.82 -6.57 2.67
CA GLU A 76 5.59 -7.23 3.73
C GLU A 76 5.77 -6.32 4.94
N GLN A 77 5.93 -5.00 4.73
CA GLN A 77 5.97 -4.03 5.81
C GLN A 77 4.62 -3.91 6.52
N LEU A 78 3.50 -3.86 5.80
CA LEU A 78 2.16 -3.89 6.42
C LEU A 78 1.94 -5.15 7.26
N LYS A 79 2.31 -6.31 6.73
CA LYS A 79 2.26 -7.57 7.48
C LYS A 79 3.14 -7.50 8.74
N ALA A 80 4.31 -6.87 8.67
CA ALA A 80 5.17 -6.66 9.82
C ALA A 80 4.55 -5.70 10.85
N LEU A 81 3.81 -4.67 10.41
CA LEU A 81 3.07 -3.76 11.30
C LEU A 81 1.98 -4.48 12.09
N HIS A 82 1.32 -5.49 11.50
CA HIS A 82 0.32 -6.31 12.18
C HIS A 82 0.90 -7.38 13.12
N ARG A 83 2.23 -7.57 13.14
CA ARG A 83 2.87 -8.54 14.03
C ARG A 83 2.57 -8.23 15.49
N ASP A 84 2.38 -9.28 16.29
CA ASP A 84 2.05 -9.16 17.71
C ASP A 84 0.85 -8.24 17.97
N GLY A 85 -0.15 -8.31 17.07
CA GLY A 85 -1.34 -7.46 17.16
C GLY A 85 -1.09 -5.97 16.95
N GLY A 86 0.06 -5.57 16.40
CA GLY A 86 0.41 -4.17 16.21
C GLY A 86 0.81 -3.44 17.49
N GLU A 87 1.29 -4.16 18.51
CA GLU A 87 1.79 -3.56 19.75
C GLU A 87 3.10 -2.78 19.53
N ASN A 88 4.02 -3.33 18.73
CA ASN A 88 5.35 -2.76 18.47
C ASN A 88 5.66 -2.56 16.98
N PRO A 89 4.84 -1.76 16.26
CA PRO A 89 5.01 -1.52 14.83
C PRO A 89 6.29 -0.72 14.51
N ASP A 90 7.08 -1.19 13.54
CA ASP A 90 8.21 -0.42 13.00
C ASP A 90 7.72 0.59 11.95
N TRP A 91 7.17 1.70 12.45
CA TRP A 91 6.71 2.81 11.62
C TRP A 91 7.81 3.43 10.76
N LYS A 92 9.08 3.34 11.17
CA LYS A 92 10.20 3.93 10.43
C LYS A 92 10.45 3.14 9.14
N SER A 93 10.55 1.81 9.25
CA SER A 93 10.73 0.92 8.10
C SER A 93 9.54 0.99 7.13
N PHE A 94 8.31 1.05 7.66
CA PHE A 94 7.12 1.24 6.84
C PHE A 94 7.15 2.55 6.03
N LYS A 95 7.44 3.69 6.68
CA LYS A 95 7.52 4.99 6.00
C LYS A 95 8.60 5.01 4.91
N ALA A 96 9.76 4.42 5.17
CA ALA A 96 10.83 4.31 4.19
C ALA A 96 10.42 3.48 2.96
N ALA A 97 9.74 2.34 3.17
CA ALA A 97 9.23 1.52 2.07
C ALA A 97 8.16 2.27 1.26
N ARG A 98 7.29 3.04 1.93
CA ARG A 98 6.29 3.89 1.28
C ARG A 98 6.92 4.95 0.39
N GLU A 99 7.97 5.63 0.87
CA GLU A 99 8.71 6.62 0.08
C GLU A 99 9.40 5.99 -1.14
N THR A 100 9.93 4.77 -0.98
CA THR A 100 10.56 4.01 -2.07
C THR A 100 9.54 3.68 -3.16
N PHE A 101 8.35 3.20 -2.79
CA PHE A 101 7.26 2.96 -3.74
C PHE A 101 6.84 4.23 -4.48
N VAL A 102 6.63 5.34 -3.77
CA VAL A 102 6.24 6.62 -4.39
C VAL A 102 7.31 7.10 -5.38
N THR A 103 8.59 6.93 -5.04
CA THR A 103 9.70 7.32 -5.91
C THR A 103 9.74 6.46 -7.17
N ALA A 104 9.61 5.13 -7.04
CA ALA A 104 9.57 4.23 -8.17
C ALA A 104 8.34 4.49 -9.08
N ALA A 105 7.16 4.66 -8.49
CA ALA A 105 5.94 4.98 -9.22
C ALA A 105 6.05 6.28 -10.03
N LYS A 106 6.67 7.32 -9.46
CA LYS A 106 6.95 8.57 -10.17
C LYS A 106 7.87 8.36 -11.37
N GLY A 107 8.98 7.64 -11.18
CA GLY A 107 9.91 7.34 -12.28
C GLY A 107 9.21 6.62 -13.44
N CYS A 108 8.41 5.59 -13.15
CA CYS A 108 7.66 4.87 -14.18
C CYS A 108 6.60 5.74 -14.88
N LEU A 109 6.03 6.72 -14.18
CA LEU A 109 5.06 7.65 -14.76
C LEU A 109 5.73 8.75 -15.60
N GLU A 110 6.95 9.15 -15.24
CA GLU A 110 7.77 10.10 -16.00
C GLU A 110 8.22 9.49 -17.34
N GLU A 111 8.67 8.23 -17.33
CA GLU A 111 9.04 7.49 -18.56
C GLU A 111 7.89 7.48 -19.59
N LEU A 112 6.65 7.28 -19.15
CA LEU A 112 5.46 7.29 -20.02
C LEU A 112 5.09 8.67 -20.58
N ARG A 113 5.58 9.74 -19.97
CA ARG A 113 5.38 11.12 -20.45
C ARG A 113 6.47 11.53 -21.44
N ASP A 114 7.63 10.90 -21.41
CA ASP A 114 8.75 11.26 -22.28
C ASP A 114 8.80 10.41 -23.58
N GLU A 115 7.90 9.42 -23.73
CA GLU A 115 7.69 8.57 -24.92
C GLU A 115 6.68 9.11 -25.96
#